data_AF-A0A9D7U046-F1
#
_entry.id   AF-A0A9D7U046-F1
#
_cell.length_a   1.000
_cell.length_b   1.000
_cell.length_c   1.000
_cell.angle_alpha   90.00
_cell.angle_beta   90.00
_cell.angle_gamma   90.00
#
_symmetry.space_group_name_H-M   'P 1'
#
loop_
_entity.id
_entity.type
_entity.pdbx_description
1 polymer ?
#
loop_
_entity_poly.entity_id
_entity_poly.type
_entity_poly.pdbx_seq_one_letter_code
_entity_poly.pdbx_strand_id
1 'polypeptide(L)'
;MKKSVFIFCCLLSVLSSCKEEQVDYQSNNCKANPAFIQGFGYQPKFSYLSTSDERIMGLVLIESTQPGNPKAAISKKMQHPSWLAGGWLAPILIAQTGDIYTAPAPFINILNNPINNNNTIYKVDAKTGVMDVFLKLPAADSINTENPFGIIGMALLCETSTLYVSTPAGSTRHKEKGHIYAIDLNTGKIIDQINNLDVMGMGISYVTGKRKLYFGTGRSSDVFEVTLNKEGKFSGKPSLAFTLQDLGLRGDDKVRKIKTDENGNLLVHGMEFNYNLIAPREKQETLYKFVYDEEEKKWVWVQ
;
A
#
# COMPACT_ATOMS: atom_id res chain seq x y z
N MET A 1 -3.06 -20.83 -71.79
CA MET A 1 -2.18 -19.85 -71.10
C MET A 1 -3.01 -19.02 -70.12
N LYS A 2 -2.97 -19.34 -68.83
CA LYS A 2 -3.37 -18.44 -67.74
C LYS A 2 -2.41 -18.69 -66.57
N LYS A 3 -1.48 -17.75 -66.36
CA LYS A 3 -0.54 -17.77 -65.24
C LYS A 3 -1.23 -17.12 -64.05
N SER A 4 -1.59 -17.92 -63.04
CA SER A 4 -1.99 -17.41 -61.73
C SER A 4 -0.72 -17.08 -60.95
N VAL A 5 -0.51 -15.80 -60.69
CA VAL A 5 0.54 -15.28 -59.81
C VAL A 5 0.00 -15.36 -58.39
N PHE A 6 0.52 -16.30 -57.60
CA PHE A 6 0.30 -16.35 -56.16
C PHE A 6 1.18 -15.28 -55.51
N ILE A 7 0.56 -14.19 -55.05
CA ILE A 7 1.21 -13.20 -54.19
C ILE A 7 1.29 -13.80 -52.79
N PHE A 8 2.49 -14.25 -52.42
CA PHE A 8 2.82 -14.69 -51.07
C PHE A 8 2.95 -13.44 -50.18
N CYS A 9 1.88 -13.11 -49.47
CA CYS A 9 1.87 -12.03 -48.50
C CYS A 9 2.58 -12.53 -47.23
N CYS A 10 3.90 -12.29 -47.13
CA CYS A 10 4.67 -12.48 -45.91
C CYS A 10 4.12 -11.57 -44.81
N LEU A 11 3.22 -12.10 -43.98
CA LEU A 11 2.91 -11.57 -42.66
C LEU A 11 4.15 -11.74 -41.78
N LEU A 12 5.06 -10.77 -41.86
CA LEU A 12 6.06 -10.52 -40.83
C LEU A 12 5.33 -10.02 -39.58
N SER A 13 4.85 -10.97 -38.78
CA SER A 13 4.50 -10.75 -37.39
C SER A 13 5.78 -10.41 -36.63
N VAL A 14 6.12 -9.12 -36.62
CA VAL A 14 7.13 -8.56 -35.73
C VAL A 14 6.62 -8.81 -34.31
N LEU A 15 7.18 -9.83 -33.67
CA LEU A 15 7.12 -10.00 -32.22
C LEU A 15 7.90 -8.84 -31.62
N SER A 16 7.24 -7.68 -31.52
CA SER A 16 7.68 -6.61 -30.64
C SER A 16 7.59 -7.19 -29.23
N SER A 17 8.70 -7.76 -28.77
CA SER A 17 8.95 -7.99 -27.36
C SER A 17 8.78 -6.61 -26.71
N CYS A 18 7.63 -6.38 -26.08
CA CYS A 18 7.36 -5.19 -25.29
C CYS A 18 8.33 -5.22 -24.11
N LYS A 19 9.57 -4.76 -24.35
CA LYS A 19 10.48 -4.41 -23.27
C LYS A 19 9.82 -3.27 -22.52
N GLU A 20 9.57 -3.50 -21.25
CA GLU A 20 9.07 -2.47 -20.33
C GLU A 20 9.99 -1.25 -20.43
N GLU A 21 9.37 -0.06 -20.46
CA GLU A 21 10.08 1.21 -20.62
C GLU A 21 11.02 1.44 -19.43
N GLN A 22 12.28 1.80 -19.73
CA GLN A 22 13.19 2.24 -18.68
C GLN A 22 12.75 3.61 -18.16
N VAL A 23 12.78 3.77 -16.85
CA VAL A 23 12.37 5.00 -16.17
C VAL A 23 13.53 5.50 -15.34
N ASP A 24 13.83 6.79 -15.46
CA ASP A 24 14.76 7.43 -14.55
C ASP A 24 14.23 7.36 -13.12
N TYR A 25 15.15 7.29 -12.17
CA TYR A 25 14.78 7.33 -10.77
C TYR A 25 14.16 8.69 -10.42
N GLN A 26 12.98 8.64 -9.81
CA GLN A 26 12.29 9.77 -9.20
C GLN A 26 11.66 9.33 -7.88
N SER A 27 11.64 10.19 -6.87
CA SER A 27 10.98 9.82 -5.60
C SER A 27 9.48 9.61 -5.84
N ASN A 28 8.93 8.47 -5.40
CA ASN A 28 7.48 8.22 -5.49
C ASN A 28 6.72 8.99 -4.40
N ASN A 29 6.76 10.32 -4.46
CA ASN A 29 6.15 11.19 -3.46
C ASN A 29 5.35 12.32 -4.11
N CYS A 30 4.03 12.11 -4.20
CA CYS A 30 3.09 13.08 -4.76
C CYS A 30 2.06 13.56 -3.73
N LYS A 31 2.31 13.40 -2.43
CA LYS A 31 1.31 13.74 -1.41
C LYS A 31 1.05 15.25 -1.40
N ALA A 32 -0.17 15.64 -1.73
CA ALA A 32 -0.59 17.04 -1.62
C ALA A 32 -1.15 17.35 -0.22
N ASN A 33 -1.19 18.63 0.13
CA ASN A 33 -1.89 19.09 1.34
C ASN A 33 -3.39 19.18 1.05
N PRO A 34 -4.26 18.43 1.75
CA PRO A 34 -5.71 18.56 1.59
C PRO A 34 -6.18 19.99 1.94
N ALA A 35 -6.98 20.59 1.07
CA ALA A 35 -7.47 21.96 1.23
C ALA A 35 -8.37 22.13 2.47
N PHE A 36 -9.11 21.09 2.85
CA PHE A 36 -9.98 21.13 4.03
C PHE A 36 -9.22 21.41 5.33
N ILE A 37 -7.91 21.12 5.41
CA ILE A 37 -7.11 21.37 6.62
C ILE A 37 -7.14 22.87 6.96
N GLN A 38 -6.87 23.73 5.97
CA GLN A 38 -6.98 25.17 6.17
C GLN A 38 -8.44 25.60 6.39
N GLY A 39 -9.38 24.96 5.68
CA GLY A 39 -10.82 25.19 5.83
C GLY A 39 -11.32 24.96 7.27
N PHE A 40 -10.74 24.00 7.99
CA PHE A 40 -11.02 23.74 9.40
C PHE A 40 -10.21 24.62 10.38
N GLY A 41 -9.41 25.58 9.87
CA GLY A 41 -8.61 26.48 10.70
C GLY A 41 -7.32 25.88 11.25
N TYR A 42 -6.79 24.83 10.59
CA TYR A 42 -5.51 24.19 10.93
C TYR A 42 -4.39 24.69 10.02
N GLN A 43 -3.16 24.72 10.53
CA GLN A 43 -1.97 25.06 9.74
C GLN A 43 -1.39 23.79 9.08
N PRO A 44 -1.39 23.66 7.73
CA PRO A 44 -0.98 22.41 7.06
C PRO A 44 0.42 21.94 7.42
N LYS A 45 1.38 22.88 7.55
CA LYS A 45 2.77 22.58 7.91
C LYS A 45 2.90 21.90 9.27
N PHE A 46 1.98 22.17 10.19
CA PHE A 46 1.99 21.66 11.56
C PHE A 46 0.93 20.58 11.80
N SER A 47 0.22 20.18 10.75
CA SER A 47 -0.92 19.27 10.85
C SER A 47 -0.63 17.92 10.22
N TYR A 48 -1.17 16.87 10.81
CA TYR A 48 -1.11 15.53 10.26
C TYR A 48 -2.37 14.73 10.61
N LEU A 49 -2.62 13.70 9.81
CA LEU A 49 -3.70 12.76 10.04
C LEU A 49 -3.19 11.54 10.80
N SER A 50 -3.98 11.05 11.73
CA SER A 50 -3.68 9.89 12.56
C SER A 50 -4.87 8.96 12.61
N THR A 51 -4.60 7.66 12.61
CA THR A 51 -5.55 6.61 12.99
C THR A 51 -5.06 5.79 14.19
N SER A 52 -3.98 6.25 14.83
CA SER A 52 -3.35 5.60 15.98
C SER A 52 -3.70 6.28 17.30
N ASP A 53 -4.78 7.07 17.34
CA ASP A 53 -5.19 7.73 18.57
C ASP A 53 -5.82 6.73 19.53
N GLU A 54 -5.30 6.63 20.76
CA GLU A 54 -5.75 5.63 21.72
C GLU A 54 -7.20 5.83 22.20
N ARG A 55 -7.74 7.05 22.06
CA ARG A 55 -9.04 7.44 22.61
C ARG A 55 -10.10 7.70 21.54
N ILE A 56 -9.68 7.95 20.31
CA ILE A 56 -10.58 8.30 19.22
C ILE A 56 -10.45 7.28 18.10
N MET A 57 -11.51 6.50 17.91
CA MET A 57 -11.65 5.57 16.80
C MET A 57 -11.85 6.31 15.48
N GLY A 58 -11.20 5.85 14.42
CA GLY A 58 -11.31 6.41 13.07
C GLY A 58 -10.11 7.28 12.70
N LEU A 59 -10.37 8.29 11.86
CA LEU A 59 -9.35 9.26 11.44
C LEU A 59 -9.42 10.52 12.33
N VAL A 60 -8.27 11.13 12.61
CA VAL A 60 -8.15 12.34 13.43
C VAL A 60 -7.17 13.30 12.77
N LEU A 61 -7.51 14.58 12.75
CA LEU A 61 -6.62 15.68 12.36
C LEU A 61 -6.00 16.29 13.61
N ILE A 62 -4.67 16.35 13.64
CA ILE A 62 -3.88 16.81 14.79
C ILE A 62 -2.96 17.93 14.32
N GLU A 63 -2.96 19.06 15.02
CA GLU A 63 -1.94 20.10 14.91
C GLU A 63 -0.94 19.94 16.07
N SER A 64 0.34 19.90 15.76
CA SER A 64 1.42 19.72 16.74
C SER A 64 2.57 20.67 16.44
N THR A 65 3.25 21.14 17.49
CA THR A 65 4.43 21.99 17.35
C THR A 65 5.57 21.31 16.59
N GLN A 66 5.60 19.98 16.57
CA GLN A 66 6.54 19.19 15.80
C GLN A 66 5.85 17.93 15.24
N PRO A 67 5.25 18.01 14.04
CA PRO A 67 4.58 16.89 13.40
C PRO A 67 5.48 15.65 13.30
N GLY A 68 4.91 14.48 13.60
CA GLY A 68 5.63 13.20 13.59
C GLY A 68 6.43 12.90 14.87
N ASN A 69 6.56 13.86 15.80
CA ASN A 69 7.08 13.59 17.14
C ASN A 69 5.92 13.26 18.09
N PRO A 70 5.79 12.01 18.59
CA PRO A 70 4.71 11.62 19.49
C PRO A 70 4.78 12.31 20.87
N LYS A 71 5.93 12.88 21.23
CA LYS A 71 6.12 13.63 22.48
C LYS A 71 5.84 15.13 22.35
N ALA A 72 5.60 15.62 21.14
CA ALA A 72 5.37 17.04 20.91
C ALA A 72 3.99 17.47 21.40
N ALA A 73 3.89 18.74 21.82
CA ALA A 73 2.65 19.30 22.31
C ALA A 73 1.62 19.42 21.16
N ILE A 74 0.41 18.90 21.41
CA ILE A 74 -0.74 19.02 20.51
C ILE A 74 -1.43 20.36 20.79
N SER A 75 -1.52 21.23 19.79
CA SER A 75 -2.22 22.52 19.89
C SER A 75 -3.70 22.39 19.57
N LYS A 76 -4.05 21.53 18.60
CA LYS A 76 -5.44 21.31 18.16
C LYS A 76 -5.66 19.86 17.78
N LYS A 77 -6.89 19.39 17.97
CA LYS A 77 -7.32 18.04 17.58
C LYS A 77 -8.79 18.06 17.19
N MET A 78 -9.13 17.44 16.07
CA MET A 78 -10.51 17.29 15.63
C MET A 78 -10.74 15.96 14.93
N GLN A 79 -12.00 15.54 14.88
CA GLN A 79 -12.47 14.45 14.06
C GLN A 79 -13.76 14.88 13.36
N HIS A 80 -13.80 14.78 12.04
CA HIS A 80 -15.03 15.01 11.30
C HIS A 80 -16.03 13.86 11.59
N PRO A 81 -17.34 14.10 11.72
CA PRO A 81 -18.31 13.05 12.06
C PRO A 81 -18.33 11.86 11.09
N SER A 82 -17.99 12.08 9.81
CA SER A 82 -17.92 10.98 8.85
C SER A 82 -16.70 10.07 9.05
N TRP A 83 -15.65 10.51 9.77
CA TRP A 83 -14.38 9.79 9.91
C TRP A 83 -14.43 8.56 10.81
N LEU A 84 -15.57 8.29 11.45
CA LEU A 84 -15.82 7.05 12.21
C LEU A 84 -16.55 5.96 11.39
N ALA A 85 -16.97 6.25 10.15
CA ALA A 85 -17.85 5.37 9.38
C ALA A 85 -17.23 3.99 9.08
N GLY A 86 -15.90 3.87 9.09
CA GLY A 86 -15.17 2.62 8.91
C GLY A 86 -14.62 2.00 10.19
N GLY A 87 -15.02 2.48 11.37
CA GLY A 87 -14.51 1.97 12.65
C GLY A 87 -13.06 2.40 12.91
N TRP A 88 -12.23 1.49 13.43
CA TRP A 88 -10.77 1.71 13.44
C TRP A 88 -10.23 1.67 12.01
N LEU A 89 -9.28 2.54 11.69
CA LEU A 89 -8.82 2.74 10.32
C LEU A 89 -7.30 2.54 10.20
N ALA A 90 -6.86 1.92 9.12
CA ALA A 90 -5.47 1.92 8.63
C ALA A 90 -5.42 1.22 7.26
N PRO A 91 -4.39 1.47 6.43
CA PRO A 91 -3.42 2.56 6.52
C PRO A 91 -4.03 3.90 6.06
N ILE A 92 -3.21 4.97 6.06
CA ILE A 92 -3.56 6.29 5.50
C ILE A 92 -2.65 6.55 4.29
N LEU A 93 -3.24 6.85 3.14
CA LEU A 93 -2.55 7.35 1.95
C LEU A 93 -3.13 8.69 1.52
N ILE A 94 -2.28 9.59 1.03
CA ILE A 94 -2.69 10.88 0.49
C ILE A 94 -2.27 10.93 -0.97
N ALA A 95 -3.23 11.19 -1.85
CA ALA A 95 -3.00 11.28 -3.29
C ALA A 95 -2.52 12.68 -3.71
N GLN A 96 -2.17 12.82 -4.99
CA GLN A 96 -1.77 14.09 -5.59
C GLN A 96 -2.88 15.13 -5.60
N THR A 97 -4.13 14.69 -5.61
CA THR A 97 -5.30 15.58 -5.49
C THR A 97 -5.51 16.11 -4.07
N GLY A 98 -4.80 15.56 -3.08
CA GLY A 98 -5.02 15.80 -1.65
C GLY A 98 -6.11 14.90 -1.06
N ASP A 99 -6.73 14.03 -1.87
CA ASP A 99 -7.68 13.04 -1.37
C ASP A 99 -6.96 12.02 -0.48
N ILE A 100 -7.63 11.61 0.60
CA ILE A 100 -7.08 10.61 1.53
C ILE A 100 -7.80 9.29 1.33
N TYR A 101 -7.05 8.20 1.25
CA TYR A 101 -7.59 6.85 1.17
C TYR A 101 -7.20 6.06 2.41
N THR A 102 -8.17 5.33 2.95
CA THR A 102 -8.00 4.49 4.14
C THR A 102 -8.96 3.31 4.11
N ALA A 103 -8.80 2.39 5.06
CA ALA A 103 -9.62 1.19 5.16
C ALA A 103 -9.83 0.77 6.63
N PRO A 104 -10.85 -0.05 6.93
CA PRO A 104 -11.04 -0.63 8.25
C PRO A 104 -9.84 -1.50 8.69
N ALA A 105 -9.41 -1.33 9.93
CA ALA A 105 -8.31 -2.08 10.53
C ALA A 105 -8.70 -2.58 11.93
N PRO A 106 -9.19 -3.84 12.06
CA PRO A 106 -9.47 -4.41 13.37
C PRO A 106 -8.16 -4.62 14.13
N PHE A 107 -7.97 -3.93 15.26
CA PHE A 107 -6.79 -4.10 16.13
C PHE A 107 -7.07 -5.05 17.30
N ILE A 108 -8.16 -4.80 18.04
CA ILE A 108 -8.46 -5.49 19.31
C ILE A 108 -9.60 -6.49 19.15
N ASN A 109 -10.65 -6.11 18.42
CA ASN A 109 -11.82 -6.94 18.16
C ASN A 109 -12.49 -6.51 16.84
N ILE A 110 -13.47 -7.32 16.39
CA ILE A 110 -14.25 -7.07 15.17
C ILE A 110 -15.56 -6.31 15.43
N LEU A 111 -15.87 -5.92 16.68
CA LEU A 111 -17.14 -5.24 17.01
C LEU A 111 -17.25 -3.89 16.29
N ASN A 112 -16.14 -3.16 16.28
CA ASN A 112 -16.04 -1.86 15.63
C ASN A 112 -15.68 -1.95 14.13
N ASN A 113 -15.25 -3.13 13.68
CA ASN A 113 -14.83 -3.41 12.31
C ASN A 113 -15.40 -4.77 11.87
N PRO A 114 -16.72 -4.85 11.62
CA PRO A 114 -17.36 -6.09 11.19
C PRO A 114 -16.71 -6.64 9.92
N ILE A 115 -16.47 -7.95 9.88
CA ILE A 115 -15.66 -8.58 8.81
C ILE A 115 -16.24 -8.32 7.42
N ASN A 116 -17.57 -8.25 7.29
CA ASN A 116 -18.27 -7.94 6.03
C ASN A 116 -17.93 -6.54 5.46
N ASN A 117 -17.43 -5.62 6.28
CA ASN A 117 -17.09 -4.27 5.88
C ASN A 117 -15.57 -4.06 5.73
N ASN A 118 -14.72 -4.99 6.18
CA ASN A 118 -13.28 -4.78 6.24
C ASN A 118 -12.57 -4.71 4.87
N ASN A 119 -13.28 -5.09 3.80
CA ASN A 119 -12.84 -4.94 2.40
C ASN A 119 -13.39 -3.67 1.72
N THR A 120 -13.59 -2.61 2.50
CA THR A 120 -14.06 -1.31 2.00
C THR A 120 -12.94 -0.28 2.04
N ILE A 121 -12.71 0.38 0.91
CA ILE A 121 -11.84 1.55 0.82
C ILE A 121 -12.71 2.78 1.03
N TYR A 122 -12.30 3.63 1.96
CA TYR A 122 -12.91 4.94 2.21
C TYR A 122 -12.03 6.04 1.60
N LYS A 123 -12.69 7.08 1.08
CA LYS A 123 -12.05 8.30 0.58
C LYS A 123 -12.49 9.48 1.41
N VAL A 124 -11.55 10.29 1.88
CA VAL A 124 -11.80 11.64 2.38
C VAL A 124 -11.56 12.61 1.24
N ASP A 125 -12.58 13.39 0.89
CA ASP A 125 -12.50 14.41 -0.15
C ASP A 125 -11.57 15.56 0.27
N ALA A 126 -10.62 15.89 -0.61
CA ALA A 126 -9.57 16.88 -0.35
C ALA A 126 -10.09 18.28 -0.02
N LYS A 127 -11.30 18.64 -0.49
CA LYS A 127 -11.85 20.00 -0.36
C LYS A 127 -12.72 20.14 0.88
N THR A 128 -13.57 19.14 1.12
CA THR A 128 -14.60 19.18 2.16
C THR A 128 -14.19 18.48 3.44
N GLY A 129 -13.25 17.54 3.38
CA GLY A 129 -12.90 16.68 4.52
C GLY A 129 -13.97 15.63 4.83
N VAL A 130 -15.01 15.48 4.01
CA VAL A 130 -16.04 14.44 4.18
C VAL A 130 -15.47 13.10 3.71
N MET A 131 -15.76 12.05 4.48
CA MET A 131 -15.33 10.68 4.20
C MET A 131 -16.51 9.83 3.78
N ASP A 132 -16.39 9.19 2.61
CA ASP A 132 -17.39 8.30 2.04
C ASP A 132 -16.76 7.01 1.54
N VAL A 133 -17.60 6.01 1.25
CA VAL A 133 -17.15 4.78 0.60
C VAL A 133 -16.67 5.10 -0.81
N PHE A 134 -15.42 4.75 -1.09
CA PHE A 134 -14.83 4.87 -2.43
C PHE A 134 -15.09 3.62 -3.26
N LEU A 135 -14.73 2.45 -2.71
CA LEU A 135 -14.83 1.18 -3.40
C LEU A 135 -14.97 0.05 -2.38
N LYS A 136 -15.82 -0.93 -2.66
CA LYS A 136 -15.82 -2.22 -1.97
C LYS A 136 -15.10 -3.23 -2.85
N LEU A 137 -14.05 -3.83 -2.32
CA LEU A 137 -13.34 -4.92 -3.01
C LEU A 137 -14.25 -6.16 -3.08
N PRO A 138 -14.00 -7.08 -4.03
CA PRO A 138 -14.67 -8.37 -4.07
C PRO A 138 -14.63 -9.05 -2.69
N ALA A 139 -15.79 -9.57 -2.28
CA ALA A 139 -15.89 -10.34 -1.05
C ALA A 139 -15.10 -11.65 -1.21
N ALA A 140 -14.46 -12.09 -0.14
CA ALA A 140 -13.85 -13.41 -0.12
C ALA A 140 -14.94 -14.49 -0.16
N ASP A 141 -14.72 -15.55 -0.93
CA ASP A 141 -15.64 -16.69 -1.06
C ASP A 141 -15.98 -17.35 0.28
N SER A 142 -15.11 -17.18 1.29
CA SER A 142 -15.29 -17.71 2.64
C SER A 142 -14.89 -16.67 3.67
N ILE A 143 -15.86 -15.95 4.23
CA ILE A 143 -15.66 -15.18 5.45
C ILE A 143 -15.48 -16.19 6.60
N ASN A 144 -14.35 -16.12 7.29
CA ASN A 144 -14.06 -16.97 8.43
C ASN A 144 -13.50 -16.13 9.58
N THR A 145 -13.57 -16.65 10.80
CA THR A 145 -13.07 -15.97 12.00
C THR A 145 -11.59 -16.24 12.26
N GLU A 146 -10.92 -17.09 11.47
CA GLU A 146 -9.47 -17.35 11.60
C GLU A 146 -8.64 -16.17 11.11
N ASN A 147 -9.17 -15.38 10.17
CA ASN A 147 -8.54 -14.17 9.70
C ASN A 147 -9.54 -13.00 9.71
N PRO A 148 -9.50 -12.15 10.76
CA PRO A 148 -10.39 -11.00 10.87
C PRO A 148 -9.98 -9.82 9.97
N PHE A 149 -8.80 -9.88 9.35
CA PHE A 149 -8.23 -8.78 8.58
C PHE A 149 -8.86 -8.67 7.18
N GLY A 150 -9.27 -7.45 6.82
CA GLY A 150 -9.68 -7.09 5.46
C GLY A 150 -8.53 -6.47 4.71
N ILE A 151 -8.55 -5.17 4.44
CA ILE A 151 -7.43 -4.47 3.81
C ILE A 151 -6.32 -4.20 4.85
N ILE A 152 -5.06 -4.51 4.52
CA ILE A 152 -3.92 -4.29 5.45
C ILE A 152 -2.73 -3.56 4.82
N GLY A 153 -2.57 -3.62 3.50
CA GLY A 153 -1.50 -2.94 2.78
C GLY A 153 -2.06 -2.01 1.71
N MET A 154 -1.46 -0.83 1.57
CA MET A 154 -1.76 0.09 0.48
C MET A 154 -0.49 0.80 0.00
N ALA A 155 -0.35 1.00 -1.31
CA ALA A 155 0.69 1.80 -1.95
C ALA A 155 0.10 2.58 -3.12
N LEU A 156 0.65 3.75 -3.43
CA LEU A 156 0.17 4.61 -4.52
C LEU A 156 1.28 4.81 -5.55
N LEU A 157 1.02 4.47 -6.81
CA LEU A 157 1.86 4.88 -7.94
C LEU A 157 1.40 6.26 -8.40
N CYS A 158 2.24 7.26 -8.17
CA CYS A 158 1.90 8.66 -8.41
C CYS A 158 1.67 8.96 -9.90
N GLU A 159 2.53 8.46 -10.78
CA GLU A 159 2.49 8.76 -12.22
C GLU A 159 1.15 8.45 -12.88
N THR A 160 0.50 7.37 -12.45
CA THR A 160 -0.75 6.89 -13.05
C THR A 160 -1.95 7.02 -12.10
N SER A 161 -1.76 7.59 -10.90
CA SER A 161 -2.78 7.59 -9.84
C SER A 161 -3.37 6.19 -9.58
N THR A 162 -2.51 5.15 -9.61
CA THR A 162 -2.93 3.77 -9.34
C THR A 162 -2.70 3.42 -7.86
N LEU A 163 -3.79 3.07 -7.19
CA LEU A 163 -3.79 2.58 -5.82
C LEU A 163 -3.67 1.05 -5.81
N TYR A 164 -2.60 0.54 -5.22
CA TYR A 164 -2.43 -0.88 -4.91
C TYR A 164 -2.97 -1.15 -3.52
N VAL A 165 -3.79 -2.19 -3.38
CA VAL A 165 -4.43 -2.57 -2.11
C VAL A 165 -4.27 -4.07 -1.91
N SER A 166 -3.78 -4.48 -0.74
CA SER A 166 -3.74 -5.88 -0.35
C SER A 166 -4.78 -6.21 0.70
N THR A 167 -5.35 -7.41 0.55
CA THR A 167 -6.25 -8.00 1.54
C THR A 167 -5.98 -9.50 1.67
N PRO A 168 -5.74 -10.03 2.88
CA PRO A 168 -5.72 -11.47 3.13
C PRO A 168 -7.13 -12.05 3.38
N ALA A 169 -8.20 -11.30 3.11
CA ALA A 169 -9.56 -11.76 3.37
C ALA A 169 -9.81 -13.13 2.70
N GLY A 170 -10.40 -14.07 3.45
CA GLY A 170 -10.64 -15.43 2.99
C GLY A 170 -9.50 -16.42 3.28
N SER A 171 -8.31 -15.92 3.60
CA SER A 171 -7.20 -16.76 4.04
C SER A 171 -7.49 -17.42 5.39
N THR A 172 -6.77 -18.51 5.65
CA THR A 172 -6.80 -19.29 6.89
C THR A 172 -5.38 -19.47 7.39
N ARG A 173 -5.16 -20.15 8.52
CA ARG A 173 -3.78 -20.45 8.96
C ARG A 173 -2.97 -21.20 7.89
N HIS A 174 -3.59 -22.04 7.08
CA HIS A 174 -2.88 -22.95 6.16
C HIS A 174 -3.05 -22.65 4.67
N LYS A 175 -3.95 -21.72 4.31
CA LYS A 175 -4.25 -21.41 2.91
C LYS A 175 -4.27 -19.92 2.67
N GLU A 176 -3.41 -19.48 1.76
CA GLU A 176 -3.43 -18.13 1.20
C GLU A 176 -4.55 -18.03 0.15
N LYS A 177 -5.43 -17.07 0.34
CA LYS A 177 -6.47 -16.66 -0.59
C LYS A 177 -6.53 -15.14 -0.76
N GLY A 178 -5.55 -14.43 -0.21
CA GLY A 178 -5.48 -12.98 -0.32
C GLY A 178 -5.25 -12.51 -1.75
N HIS A 179 -5.37 -11.20 -1.95
CA HIS A 179 -5.22 -10.56 -3.23
C HIS A 179 -4.43 -9.26 -3.10
N ILE A 180 -3.76 -8.87 -4.19
CA ILE A 180 -3.37 -7.48 -4.45
C ILE A 180 -4.23 -6.99 -5.60
N TYR A 181 -4.93 -5.88 -5.42
CA TYR A 181 -5.68 -5.19 -6.46
C TYR A 181 -4.94 -3.93 -6.89
N ALA A 182 -4.87 -3.67 -8.20
CA ALA A 182 -4.51 -2.37 -8.76
C ALA A 182 -5.79 -1.62 -9.13
N ILE A 183 -5.97 -0.42 -8.59
CA ILE A 183 -7.18 0.39 -8.74
C ILE A 183 -6.80 1.75 -9.32
N ASP A 184 -7.44 2.14 -10.42
CA ASP A 184 -7.33 3.49 -10.96
C ASP A 184 -8.18 4.45 -10.11
N LEU A 185 -7.54 5.43 -9.47
CA LEU A 185 -8.22 6.37 -8.60
C LEU A 185 -9.15 7.34 -9.34
N ASN A 186 -8.95 7.55 -10.65
CA ASN A 186 -9.79 8.46 -11.42
C ASN A 186 -11.12 7.81 -11.77
N THR A 187 -11.10 6.51 -12.08
CA THR A 187 -12.30 5.77 -12.49
C THR A 187 -12.92 4.93 -11.38
N GLY A 188 -12.18 4.68 -10.29
CA GLY A 188 -12.60 3.80 -9.20
C GLY A 188 -12.65 2.33 -9.60
N LYS A 189 -12.03 1.95 -10.72
CA LYS A 189 -12.07 0.59 -11.26
C LYS A 189 -10.84 -0.21 -10.87
N ILE A 190 -11.05 -1.49 -10.57
CA ILE A 190 -9.96 -2.48 -10.51
C ILE A 190 -9.48 -2.70 -11.95
N ILE A 191 -8.20 -2.43 -12.20
CA ILE A 191 -7.58 -2.52 -13.53
C ILE A 191 -6.70 -3.75 -13.69
N ASP A 192 -6.28 -4.37 -12.57
CA ASP A 192 -5.50 -5.61 -12.53
C ASP A 192 -5.49 -6.24 -11.12
N GLN A 193 -5.06 -7.49 -11.01
CA GLN A 193 -4.95 -8.20 -9.72
C GLN A 193 -3.90 -9.32 -9.70
N ILE A 194 -3.38 -9.60 -8.50
CA ILE A 194 -2.61 -10.80 -8.17
C ILE A 194 -3.39 -11.60 -7.13
N ASN A 195 -3.60 -12.89 -7.38
CA ASN A 195 -4.41 -13.78 -6.53
C ASN A 195 -3.54 -14.69 -5.66
N ASN A 196 -4.13 -15.20 -4.58
CA ASN A 196 -3.54 -16.17 -3.65
C ASN A 196 -2.26 -15.66 -2.98
N LEU A 197 -2.31 -14.45 -2.42
CA LEU A 197 -1.17 -13.82 -1.79
C LEU A 197 -1.56 -12.94 -0.61
N ASP A 198 -1.06 -13.26 0.58
CA ASP A 198 -1.36 -12.54 1.82
C ASP A 198 -0.36 -11.39 2.09
N VAL A 199 -0.37 -10.38 1.22
CA VAL A 199 0.52 -9.21 1.37
C VAL A 199 0.11 -8.34 2.55
N MET A 200 1.10 -7.98 3.38
CA MET A 200 0.93 -7.11 4.54
C MET A 200 1.45 -5.70 4.27
N GLY A 201 2.73 -5.56 3.97
CA GLY A 201 3.36 -4.26 3.72
C GLY A 201 3.82 -4.13 2.27
N MET A 202 3.69 -2.93 1.71
CA MET A 202 4.06 -2.63 0.33
C MET A 202 4.63 -1.22 0.16
N GLY A 203 5.34 -0.99 -0.95
CA GLY A 203 5.92 0.29 -1.35
C GLY A 203 6.42 0.24 -2.79
N ILE A 204 6.72 1.39 -3.38
CA ILE A 204 7.10 1.51 -4.79
C ILE A 204 8.45 2.19 -4.90
N SER A 205 9.35 1.64 -5.72
CA SER A 205 10.62 2.26 -6.09
C SER A 205 10.86 2.14 -7.60
N TYR A 206 11.69 3.06 -8.11
CA TYR A 206 12.11 3.12 -9.50
C TYR A 206 13.61 2.85 -9.68
N VAL A 207 14.36 2.62 -8.59
CA VAL A 207 15.84 2.67 -8.58
C VAL A 207 16.49 1.80 -9.65
N THR A 208 15.90 0.64 -9.94
CA THR A 208 16.39 -0.34 -10.94
C THR A 208 16.14 0.06 -12.40
N GLY A 209 15.74 1.30 -12.66
CA GLY A 209 15.28 1.78 -13.96
C GLY A 209 13.89 1.28 -14.36
N LYS A 210 13.12 0.72 -13.42
CA LYS A 210 11.79 0.13 -13.65
C LYS A 210 10.86 0.47 -12.49
N ARG A 211 9.58 0.68 -12.79
CA ARG A 211 8.52 0.78 -11.79
C ARG A 211 8.37 -0.57 -11.10
N LYS A 212 8.64 -0.66 -9.81
CA LYS A 212 8.50 -1.90 -9.06
C LYS A 212 7.66 -1.70 -7.81
N LEU A 213 6.67 -2.57 -7.63
CA LEU A 213 5.99 -2.74 -6.35
C LEU A 213 6.77 -3.76 -5.53
N TYR A 214 7.32 -3.31 -4.41
CA TYR A 214 7.93 -4.14 -3.39
C TYR A 214 6.88 -4.47 -2.33
N PHE A 215 6.90 -5.70 -1.83
CA PHE A 215 5.98 -6.11 -0.78
C PHE A 215 6.50 -7.30 0.01
N GLY A 216 6.07 -7.41 1.27
CA GLY A 216 6.24 -8.64 2.06
C GLY A 216 4.90 -9.24 2.44
N THR A 217 4.94 -10.51 2.85
CA THR A 217 3.74 -11.26 3.23
C THR A 217 3.60 -11.35 4.75
N GLY A 218 2.43 -11.73 5.23
CA GLY A 218 2.24 -12.13 6.62
C GLY A 218 2.84 -13.50 6.97
N ARG A 219 3.45 -14.20 6.02
CA ARG A 219 3.84 -15.62 6.14
C ARG A 219 5.34 -15.84 6.28
N SER A 220 6.16 -15.03 5.62
CA SER A 220 7.62 -15.14 5.67
C SER A 220 8.27 -13.77 5.82
N SER A 221 9.55 -13.77 6.16
CA SER A 221 10.37 -12.57 6.26
C SER A 221 10.88 -12.08 4.90
N ASP A 222 10.37 -12.64 3.80
CA ASP A 222 10.80 -12.31 2.46
C ASP A 222 10.15 -11.03 1.94
N VAL A 223 10.91 -10.31 1.12
CA VAL A 223 10.44 -9.18 0.33
C VAL A 223 10.46 -9.60 -1.13
N PHE A 224 9.30 -9.51 -1.75
CA PHE A 224 9.08 -9.78 -3.17
C PHE A 224 8.98 -8.46 -3.94
N GLU A 225 9.19 -8.55 -5.24
CA GLU A 225 8.96 -7.48 -6.19
C GLU A 225 8.13 -7.95 -7.38
N VAL A 226 7.38 -7.04 -7.97
CA VAL A 226 6.74 -7.20 -9.28
C VAL A 226 6.89 -5.92 -10.09
N THR A 227 7.18 -6.04 -11.39
CA THR A 227 7.29 -4.87 -12.27
C THR A 227 5.90 -4.31 -12.55
N LEU A 228 5.79 -3.00 -12.65
CA LEU A 228 4.57 -2.30 -13.00
C LEU A 228 4.75 -1.69 -14.40
N ASN A 229 3.73 -1.81 -15.24
CA ASN A 229 3.77 -1.20 -16.55
C ASN A 229 3.40 0.29 -16.50
N LYS A 230 3.51 0.98 -17.66
CA LYS A 230 3.18 2.42 -17.76
C LYS A 230 1.71 2.77 -17.48
N GLU A 231 0.79 1.80 -17.51
CA GLU A 231 -0.60 1.98 -17.11
C GLU A 231 -0.85 1.66 -15.62
N GLY A 232 0.18 1.26 -14.87
CA GLY A 232 0.03 0.85 -13.47
C GLY A 232 -0.53 -0.57 -13.29
N LYS A 233 -0.41 -1.43 -14.30
CA LYS A 233 -0.76 -2.86 -14.21
C LYS A 233 0.44 -3.71 -13.87
N PHE A 234 0.21 -4.93 -13.38
CA PHE A 234 1.29 -5.86 -13.08
C PHE A 234 1.91 -6.40 -14.38
N SER A 235 3.24 -6.36 -14.46
CA SER A 235 4.04 -6.83 -15.58
C SER A 235 4.91 -8.00 -15.10
N GLY A 236 4.46 -9.23 -15.40
CA GLY A 236 5.12 -10.46 -14.97
C GLY A 236 4.60 -11.04 -13.66
N LYS A 237 5.37 -11.96 -13.07
CA LYS A 237 5.05 -12.62 -11.80
C LYS A 237 5.90 -12.04 -10.67
N PRO A 238 5.41 -12.07 -9.42
CA PRO A 238 6.25 -11.82 -8.25
C PRO A 238 7.53 -12.66 -8.25
N SER A 239 8.63 -12.04 -7.84
CA SER A 239 9.91 -12.69 -7.60
C SER A 239 10.53 -12.20 -6.30
N LEU A 240 11.36 -13.04 -5.67
CA LEU A 240 12.09 -12.66 -4.46
C LEU A 240 13.07 -11.52 -4.76
N ALA A 241 13.03 -10.45 -3.96
CA ALA A 241 13.97 -9.35 -4.02
C ALA A 241 15.09 -9.51 -2.99
N PHE A 242 14.74 -9.78 -1.74
CA PHE A 242 15.64 -10.02 -0.60
C PHE A 242 14.85 -10.57 0.59
N THR A 243 15.51 -10.83 1.72
CA THR A 243 14.86 -11.32 2.94
C THR A 243 15.27 -10.51 4.17
N LEU A 244 14.36 -10.40 5.14
CA LEU A 244 14.61 -9.89 6.49
C LEU A 244 14.99 -11.01 7.47
N GLN A 245 14.99 -12.26 7.00
CA GLN A 245 15.40 -13.42 7.79
C GLN A 245 16.79 -13.18 8.39
N ASP A 246 16.92 -13.45 9.67
CA ASP A 246 18.14 -13.30 10.48
C ASP A 246 18.66 -11.85 10.58
N LEU A 247 17.86 -10.86 10.17
CA LEU A 247 18.17 -9.43 10.34
C LEU A 247 17.50 -8.85 11.60
N GLY A 248 18.21 -7.95 12.27
CA GLY A 248 17.72 -7.29 13.49
C GLY A 248 17.67 -8.24 14.70
N LEU A 249 17.03 -7.80 15.78
CA LEU A 249 17.06 -8.54 17.05
C LEU A 249 16.21 -9.82 17.04
N ARG A 250 15.11 -9.84 16.28
CA ARG A 250 14.18 -10.97 16.23
C ARG A 250 14.52 -11.97 15.13
N GLY A 251 15.08 -11.49 14.01
CA GLY A 251 15.46 -12.33 12.87
C GLY A 251 14.28 -12.90 12.06
N ASP A 252 13.04 -12.58 12.42
CA ASP A 252 11.84 -13.11 11.76
C ASP A 252 10.77 -12.04 11.50
N ASP A 253 11.18 -10.76 11.42
CA ASP A 253 10.30 -9.63 11.15
C ASP A 253 9.50 -9.84 9.84
N LYS A 254 8.23 -9.48 9.87
CA LYS A 254 7.35 -9.39 8.71
C LYS A 254 7.26 -7.95 8.24
N VAL A 255 7.17 -7.74 6.94
CA VAL A 255 7.10 -6.39 6.37
C VAL A 255 5.76 -5.75 6.70
N ARG A 256 5.80 -4.67 7.48
CA ARG A 256 4.63 -3.85 7.78
C ARG A 256 4.42 -2.74 6.76
N LYS A 257 5.49 -2.09 6.33
CA LYS A 257 5.45 -0.93 5.44
C LYS A 257 6.78 -0.77 4.72
N ILE A 258 6.74 -0.41 3.44
CA ILE A 258 7.93 -0.02 2.69
C ILE A 258 7.77 1.44 2.28
N LYS A 259 8.82 2.23 2.46
CA LYS A 259 8.97 3.57 1.90
C LYS A 259 10.23 3.62 1.06
N THR A 260 10.32 4.65 0.24
CA THR A 260 11.53 4.95 -0.53
C THR A 260 12.06 6.30 -0.07
N ASP A 261 13.37 6.39 0.17
CA ASP A 261 14.02 7.66 0.47
C ASP A 261 14.30 8.46 -0.82
N GLU A 262 14.94 9.62 -0.69
CA GLU A 262 15.25 10.49 -1.83
C GLU A 262 16.24 9.87 -2.82
N ASN A 263 16.98 8.83 -2.44
CA ASN A 263 17.96 8.15 -3.30
C ASN A 263 17.44 6.83 -3.89
N GLY A 264 16.18 6.48 -3.66
CA GLY A 264 15.61 5.23 -4.16
C GLY A 264 15.81 4.03 -3.24
N ASN A 265 16.46 4.23 -2.09
CA ASN A 265 16.68 3.17 -1.11
C ASN A 265 15.37 2.76 -0.46
N LEU A 266 15.23 1.48 -0.14
CA LEU A 266 14.05 0.99 0.56
C LEU A 266 14.24 1.14 2.07
N LEU A 267 13.27 1.82 2.69
CA LEU A 267 13.09 1.91 4.12
C LEU A 267 11.98 0.93 4.51
N VAL A 268 12.39 -0.24 4.98
CA VAL A 268 11.50 -1.37 5.31
C VAL A 268 11.23 -1.37 6.80
N HIS A 269 9.96 -1.15 7.18
CA HIS A 269 9.51 -1.27 8.55
C HIS A 269 9.07 -2.72 8.81
N GLY A 270 9.81 -3.43 9.65
CA GLY A 270 9.52 -4.79 10.11
C GLY A 270 8.76 -4.81 11.44
N MET A 271 7.92 -5.80 11.62
CA MET A 271 7.27 -6.11 12.89
C MET A 271 6.96 -7.61 13.02
N GLU A 272 6.72 -8.08 14.24
CA GLU A 272 6.09 -9.39 14.45
C GLU A 272 4.63 -9.37 13.98
N PHE A 273 4.20 -10.42 13.29
CA PHE A 273 2.81 -10.57 12.85
C PHE A 273 2.39 -12.05 12.86
N ASN A 274 1.23 -12.34 13.44
CA ASN A 274 0.74 -13.71 13.63
C ASN A 274 -0.77 -13.89 13.36
N TYR A 275 -1.37 -13.03 12.53
CA TYR A 275 -2.81 -13.03 12.19
C TYR A 275 -3.79 -12.95 13.38
N ASN A 276 -3.30 -12.69 14.60
CA ASN A 276 -4.14 -12.50 15.77
C ASN A 276 -4.41 -11.02 16.02
N LEU A 277 -5.59 -10.73 16.59
CA LEU A 277 -5.90 -9.42 17.14
C LEU A 277 -5.18 -9.28 18.48
N ILE A 278 -4.33 -8.27 18.58
CA ILE A 278 -3.60 -7.94 19.80
C ILE A 278 -3.83 -6.45 20.08
N ALA A 279 -4.03 -6.09 21.36
CA ALA A 279 -3.97 -4.70 21.79
C ALA A 279 -2.49 -4.33 21.98
N PRO A 280 -1.83 -3.67 21.01
CA PRO A 280 -0.41 -3.39 21.15
C PRO A 280 -0.28 -2.25 22.17
N ARG A 281 0.38 -2.50 23.31
CA ARG A 281 0.71 -1.43 24.27
C ARG A 281 1.76 -0.47 23.71
N GLU A 282 2.65 -0.97 22.86
CA GLU A 282 3.66 -0.20 22.13
C GLU A 282 3.88 -0.78 20.73
N LYS A 283 4.19 0.10 19.79
CA LYS A 283 4.43 -0.25 18.39
C LYS A 283 5.89 -0.64 18.19
N GLN A 284 6.22 -1.91 18.40
CA GLN A 284 7.58 -2.42 18.24
C GLN A 284 7.91 -2.68 16.77
N GLU A 285 8.56 -1.71 16.13
CA GLU A 285 9.02 -1.79 14.74
C GLU A 285 10.54 -1.71 14.66
N THR A 286 11.11 -2.46 13.72
CA THR A 286 12.50 -2.32 13.31
C THR A 286 12.53 -1.66 11.93
N LEU A 287 13.41 -0.65 11.76
CA LEU A 287 13.62 0.00 10.47
C LEU A 287 14.89 -0.57 9.83
N TYR A 288 14.74 -1.21 8.66
CA TYR A 288 15.83 -1.70 7.84
C TYR A 288 16.00 -0.78 6.63
N LYS A 289 17.25 -0.41 6.31
CA LYS A 289 17.58 0.35 5.10
C LYS A 289 18.27 -0.55 4.09
N PHE A 290 17.73 -0.64 2.89
CA PHE A 290 18.33 -1.38 1.78
C PHE A 290 18.74 -0.44 0.65
N VAL A 291 19.98 -0.57 0.20
CA VAL A 291 20.55 0.16 -0.93
C VAL A 291 20.68 -0.82 -2.09
N TYR A 292 20.35 -0.39 -3.30
CA TYR A 292 20.49 -1.23 -4.48
C TYR A 292 21.92 -1.15 -5.02
N ASP A 293 22.57 -2.30 -5.14
CA ASP A 293 23.88 -2.47 -5.76
C ASP A 293 23.68 -2.74 -7.26
N GLU A 294 24.07 -1.78 -8.10
CA GLU A 294 23.92 -1.88 -9.56
C GLU A 294 24.88 -2.88 -10.22
N GLU A 295 26.06 -3.10 -9.64
CA GLU A 295 27.05 -4.05 -10.16
C GLU A 295 26.54 -5.49 -9.97
N GLU A 296 26.07 -5.77 -8.76
CA GLU A 296 25.59 -7.09 -8.34
C GLU A 296 24.09 -7.30 -8.61
N LYS A 297 23.37 -6.24 -8.98
CA LYS A 297 21.92 -6.21 -9.22
C LYS A 297 21.10 -6.77 -8.06
N LYS A 298 21.47 -6.39 -6.83
CA LYS A 298 20.86 -6.91 -5.60
C LYS A 298 20.65 -5.81 -4.56
N TRP A 299 19.70 -6.03 -3.66
CA TRP A 299 19.52 -5.18 -2.49
C TRP A 299 20.51 -5.59 -1.40
N VAL A 300 21.19 -4.59 -0.81
CA VAL A 300 22.13 -4.77 0.29
C VAL A 300 21.61 -4.02 1.51
N TRP A 301 21.48 -4.73 2.64
CA TRP A 301 21.13 -4.10 3.91
C TRP A 301 22.31 -3.27 4.42
N VAL A 302 22.02 -2.03 4.81
CA VAL A 302 22.98 -1.11 5.42
C VAL A 302 22.49 -0.80 6.83
N GLN A 303 23.38 -1.04 7.81
CA GLN A 303 23.13 -0.80 9.22
C GLN A 303 23.35 0.68 9.59
#